data_AF-A0A382E8W6-F1
#
_entry.id   AF-A0A382E8W6-F1
#
_cell.length_a   1.000
_cell.length_b   1.000
_cell.length_c   1.000
_cell.angle_alpha   90.00
_cell.angle_beta   90.00
_cell.angle_gamma   90.00
#
_symmetry.space_group_name_H-M   'P 1'
#
loop_
_entity.id
_entity.type
_entity.pdbx_description
1 polymer ?
#
loop_
_entity_poly.entity_id
_entity_poly.type
_entity_poly.pdbx_seq_one_letter_code
_entity_poly.pdbx_strand_id
1 'polypeptide(L)' 'MRRPLRIAQIGHPVLRTPTRTLTREELKTDEMQDFLDDLVETMREANGAGLAANQVYQSL' A
#
# COMPACT_ATOMS: atom_id res chain seq x y z
N MET A 1 -4.12 -14.92 -4.58
CA MET A 1 -3.43 -14.70 -5.88
C MET A 1 -2.74 -13.37 -5.76
N ARG A 2 -1.42 -13.35 -5.76
CA ARG A 2 -0.60 -12.12 -5.70
C ARG A 2 -0.90 -11.24 -6.90
N ARG A 3 -1.17 -9.96 -6.68
CA ARG A 3 -1.55 -9.02 -7.75
C ARG A 3 -0.82 -7.70 -7.59
N PRO A 4 0.05 -7.31 -8.54
CA PRO A 4 0.69 -6.02 -8.48
C PRO A 4 -0.34 -4.88 -8.49
N LEU A 5 -0.16 -3.96 -7.55
CA LEU A 5 -1.03 -2.82 -7.32
C LEU A 5 -0.63 -1.67 -8.25
N ARG A 6 -1.59 -0.81 -8.58
CA ARG A 6 -1.30 0.37 -9.39
C ARG A 6 -0.68 1.47 -8.53
N ILE A 7 0.44 2.02 -9.01
CA ILE A 7 1.13 3.12 -8.33
C ILE A 7 0.51 4.46 -8.75
N ALA A 8 0.03 5.21 -7.75
CA ALA A 8 -0.49 6.55 -7.92
C ALA A 8 0.59 7.51 -8.46
N GLN A 9 0.19 8.31 -9.44
CA GLN A 9 1.08 9.28 -10.09
C GLN A 9 1.05 10.64 -9.38
N ILE A 10 2.14 11.40 -9.55
CA ILE A 10 2.27 12.75 -9.00
C ILE A 10 1.05 13.59 -9.37
N GLY A 11 0.48 14.28 -8.38
CA GLY A 11 -0.72 15.10 -8.55
C GLY A 11 -1.97 14.48 -7.92
N HIS A 12 -2.01 13.16 -7.74
CA HIS A 12 -3.18 12.50 -7.13
C HIS A 12 -3.38 12.95 -5.67
N PRO A 13 -4.61 13.31 -5.23
CA PRO A 13 -4.87 13.83 -3.89
C PRO A 13 -4.41 12.93 -2.75
N VAL A 14 -4.51 11.61 -2.92
CA VAL A 14 -4.09 10.60 -1.92
C VAL A 14 -2.64 10.76 -1.44
N LEU A 15 -1.76 11.30 -2.29
CA LEU A 15 -0.35 11.53 -1.98
C LEU A 15 -0.12 12.78 -1.10
N ARG A 16 -1.18 13.57 -0.85
CA ARG A 16 -1.16 14.80 -0.03
C ARG A 16 -2.16 14.78 1.13
N THR A 17 -2.83 13.65 1.34
CA THR A 17 -3.76 13.45 2.47
C THR A 17 -3.06 12.61 3.53
N PRO A 18 -3.11 13.00 4.82
CA PRO A 18 -2.62 12.16 5.91
C PRO A 18 -3.34 10.81 5.91
N THR A 19 -2.58 9.72 6.06
CA THR A 19 -3.17 8.39 6.24
C THR A 19 -3.71 8.25 7.67
N ARG A 20 -4.69 7.36 7.84
CA ARG A 20 -5.19 7.04 9.18
C ARG A 20 -4.23 6.08 9.88
N THR A 21 -4.30 6.00 11.20
CA THR A 21 -3.60 4.95 11.94
C THR A 21 -4.38 3.64 11.87
N LEU A 22 -3.66 2.52 11.75
CA LEU A 22 -4.22 1.17 11.90
C LEU A 22 -4.18 0.72 13.37
N THR A 23 -5.22 0.01 13.81
CA THR A 23 -5.18 -0.71 15.09
C THR A 23 -4.35 -1.99 14.98
N ARG A 24 -4.03 -2.59 16.13
CA ARG A 24 -3.28 -3.85 16.15
C ARG A 24 -4.09 -5.02 15.62
N GLU A 25 -5.40 -4.97 15.80
CA GLU A 25 -6.35 -5.98 15.34
C GLU A 25 -6.47 -5.92 13.81
N GLU A 26 -6.58 -4.70 13.25
CA GLU A 26 -6.58 -4.48 11.79
C GLU A 26 -5.28 -4.98 11.15
N LEU A 27 -4.13 -4.72 11.77
CA LEU A 27 -2.83 -5.20 11.27
C LEU A 27 -2.73 -6.72 11.20
N LYS A 28 -3.49 -7.45 12.03
CA LYS A 28 -3.40 -8.91 12.15
C LYS A 28 -4.38 -9.66 11.25
N THR A 29 -5.27 -8.98 10.54
CA THR A 29 -6.21 -9.67 9.66
C THR A 29 -5.49 -10.26 8.46
N ASP A 30 -5.99 -11.39 7.96
CA ASP A 30 -5.43 -12.05 6.77
C ASP A 30 -5.47 -11.10 5.56
N GLU A 31 -6.55 -10.31 5.42
CA GLU A 31 -6.68 -9.31 4.36
C GLU A 31 -5.58 -8.23 4.41
N MET A 32 -5.22 -7.75 5.61
CA MET A 32 -4.14 -6.78 5.75
C MET A 32 -2.78 -7.43 5.46
N GLN A 33 -2.56 -8.66 5.88
CA GLN A 33 -1.32 -9.39 5.56
C GLN A 33 -1.18 -9.62 4.06
N ASP A 34 -2.26 -10.01 3.38
CA ASP A 34 -2.29 -10.15 1.91
C ASP A 34 -1.99 -8.82 1.21
N PHE A 35 -2.54 -7.71 1.72
CA PHE A 35 -2.26 -6.37 1.19
C PHE A 35 -0.80 -5.95 1.38
N LEU A 36 -0.19 -6.27 2.53
CA LEU A 36 1.24 -6.02 2.76
C LEU A 36 2.12 -6.84 1.81
N ASP A 37 1.75 -8.09 1.54
CA ASP A 37 2.43 -8.93 0.55
C ASP A 37 2.34 -8.33 -0.85
N ASP A 38 1.16 -7.84 -1.26
CA ASP A 38 0.96 -7.17 -2.55
C ASP A 38 1.77 -5.85 -2.65
N LEU A 39 1.91 -5.10 -1.55
CA LEU A 39 2.77 -3.91 -1.48
C LEU A 39 4.24 -4.25 -1.71
N VAL A 40 4.75 -5.29 -1.03
CA VAL A 40 6.16 -5.72 -1.16
C VAL A 40 6.44 -6.20 -2.57
N GLU A 41 5.52 -6.93 -3.19
CA GLU A 41 5.70 -7.40 -4.56
C GLU A 41 5.66 -6.25 -5.56
N THR A 42 4.68 -5.34 -5.43
CA THR A 42 4.60 -4.13 -6.26
C THR A 42 5.87 -3.29 -6.17
N MET A 43 6.44 -3.14 -4.97
CA MET A 43 7.71 -2.46 -4.76
C MET A 43 8.85 -3.15 -5.52
N ARG A 44 8.96 -4.48 -5.46
CA ARG A 44 9.99 -5.25 -6.15
C ARG A 44 9.86 -5.16 -7.66
N GLU A 45 8.64 -5.30 -8.19
CA GLU A 45 8.37 -5.15 -9.63
C GLU A 45 8.74 -3.76 -10.15
N ALA A 46 8.52 -2.73 -9.34
CA ALA A 46 8.90 -1.35 -9.64
C ALA A 46 10.41 -1.07 -9.43
N ASN A 47 11.21 -2.06 -9.01
CA ASN A 47 12.61 -1.90 -8.59
C ASN A 47 12.78 -0.79 -7.52
N GLY A 48 11.80 -0.66 -6.62
CA GLY A 48 11.78 0.31 -5.54
C GLY A 48 12.47 -0.18 -4.27
N ALA A 49 12.94 0.77 -3.44
CA ALA A 49 13.50 0.48 -2.11
C ALA A 49 12.45 0.52 -0.98
N GLY A 50 11.25 1.02 -1.27
CA GLY A 50 10.13 1.13 -0.34
C GLY A 50 8.85 1.53 -1.07
N LEU A 51 7.70 1.19 -0.51
CA LEU A 51 6.37 1.55 -1.01
C LEU A 51 5.40 1.73 0.16
N ALA A 52 4.55 2.76 0.11
CA ALA A 52 3.54 3.06 1.12
C ALA A 52 2.12 2.86 0.57
N ALA A 53 1.15 2.61 1.46
CA ALA A 53 -0.25 2.33 1.10
C ALA A 53 -0.88 3.46 0.27
N ASN A 54 -0.60 4.72 0.58
CA ASN A 54 -1.13 5.85 -0.17
C ASN A 54 -0.61 5.89 -1.62
N GLN A 55 0.58 5.34 -1.88
CA GLN A 55 1.12 5.21 -3.23
C GLN A 55 0.40 4.16 -4.07
N VAL A 56 -0.47 3.34 -3.48
CA VAL A 56 -1.34 2.38 -4.18
C VAL A 56 -2.82 2.68 -3.98
N TYR A 57 -3.15 3.97 -3.80
CA TYR A 57 -4.50 4.49 -3.64
C TYR A 57 -5.22 4.07 -2.34
N GLN A 58 -4.49 3.55 -1.35
CA GLN A 58 -5.03 3.18 -0.04
C GLN A 58 -4.63 4.17 1.04
N SER A 59 -5.61 4.83 1.67
CA SER A 59 -5.36 5.85 2.69
C SER A 59 -5.31 5.23 4.11
N LEU A 60 -4.36 4.33 4.32
CA LEU A 60 -4.18 3.51 5.52
C LEU A 60 -2.76 3.65 6.12
#